data_AF-A0A8T7AYQ7-F1
#
_entry.id   AF-A0A8T7AYQ7-F1
#
_cell.length_a   1.000
_cell.length_b   1.000
_cell.length_c   1.000
_cell.angle_alpha   90.00
_cell.angle_beta   90.00
_cell.angle_gamma   90.00
#
_symmetry.space_group_name_H-M   'P 1'
#
loop_
_entity.id
_entity.type
_entity.pdbx_description
1 polymer ?
#
loop_
_entity_poly.entity_id
_entity_poly.type
_entity_poly.pdbx_seq_one_letter_code
_entity_poly.pdbx_strand_id
1 'polypeptide(L)'
;MTGNTFRHRPWPLGLANRLAGSLRLDQRVRLDPDELVSCVGAADLGDGDWRDRLERLCVALNEQARLNLVGRLSARSHLLQLLRNRLTLAQARAQDPQISAGSIAAPLFITGLPRTGSTLLHGLLSQDPALATPLTWEVMLPPRRSGFSRDPNATNVARPQVGG
;
A
#
# COMPACT_ATOMS: atom_id res chain seq x y z
N MET A 1 -21.98 -15.67 -21.96
CA MET A 1 -22.37 -15.21 -20.62
C MET A 1 -22.09 -16.33 -19.64
N THR A 2 -20.98 -16.26 -18.90
CA THR A 2 -20.63 -17.30 -17.91
C THR A 2 -20.22 -16.61 -16.62
N GLY A 3 -21.07 -16.77 -15.59
CA GLY A 3 -20.95 -16.10 -14.31
C GLY A 3 -19.79 -16.65 -13.49
N ASN A 4 -18.89 -15.76 -13.09
CA ASN A 4 -17.77 -16.10 -12.22
C ASN A 4 -18.20 -15.97 -10.75
N THR A 5 -18.61 -17.08 -10.12
CA THR A 5 -19.01 -17.15 -8.71
C THR A 5 -17.88 -17.75 -7.85
N PHE A 6 -16.73 -17.08 -7.78
CA PHE A 6 -15.74 -17.39 -6.74
C PHE A 6 -16.11 -16.70 -5.43
N ARG A 7 -16.99 -17.36 -4.65
CA ARG A 7 -17.23 -17.03 -3.23
C ARG A 7 -17.06 -18.26 -2.34
N HIS A 8 -15.99 -19.02 -2.54
CA HIS A 8 -15.63 -20.09 -1.62
C HIS A 8 -14.83 -19.49 -0.46
N ARG A 9 -15.51 -19.14 0.63
CA ARG A 9 -14.84 -18.88 1.92
C ARG A 9 -14.48 -20.24 2.51
N PRO A 10 -13.20 -20.63 2.59
CA PRO A 10 -12.86 -21.95 3.13
C PRO A 10 -13.35 -22.06 4.57
N TRP A 11 -14.10 -23.12 4.86
CA TRP A 11 -14.74 -23.40 6.15
C TRP A 11 -13.85 -23.22 7.40
N PRO A 12 -12.52 -23.50 7.40
CA PRO A 12 -11.68 -23.25 8.57
C PRO A 12 -11.62 -21.77 8.97
N LEU A 13 -11.64 -20.83 8.02
CA LEU A 13 -11.65 -19.39 8.32
C LEU A 13 -12.98 -18.94 8.94
N GLY A 14 -14.08 -19.58 8.55
CA GLY A 14 -15.40 -19.32 9.13
C GLY A 14 -15.47 -19.77 10.59
N LEU A 15 -14.97 -20.97 10.89
CA LEU A 15 -14.92 -21.50 12.26
C LEU A 15 -13.96 -20.72 13.15
N ALA A 16 -12.76 -20.40 12.67
CA ALA A 16 -11.81 -19.58 13.42
C ALA A 16 -12.42 -18.23 13.82
N ASN A 17 -13.13 -17.56 12.89
CA ASN A 17 -13.83 -16.30 13.20
C ASN A 17 -14.97 -16.48 14.21
N ARG A 18 -15.74 -17.58 14.13
CA ARG A 18 -16.82 -17.87 15.09
C ARG A 18 -16.29 -18.15 16.50
N LEU A 19 -15.23 -18.96 16.60
CA LEU A 19 -14.58 -19.28 17.87
C LEU A 19 -13.87 -18.06 18.48
N ALA A 20 -13.19 -17.26 17.67
CA ALA A 20 -12.59 -16.00 18.09
C ALA A 20 -13.63 -15.00 18.61
N GLY A 21 -14.78 -14.89 17.93
CA GLY A 21 -15.90 -14.06 18.36
C GLY A 21 -16.52 -14.55 19.67
N SER A 22 -16.67 -15.87 19.87
CA SER A 22 -17.15 -16.41 21.15
C SER A 22 -16.17 -16.19 22.31
N LEU A 23 -14.87 -16.07 22.02
CA LEU A 23 -13.82 -15.78 23.00
C LEU A 23 -13.49 -14.27 23.12
N ARG A 24 -14.22 -13.39 22.40
CA ARG A 24 -13.94 -11.94 22.28
C ARG A 24 -12.49 -11.60 21.91
N LEU A 25 -11.76 -12.50 21.25
CA LEU A 25 -10.37 -12.27 20.85
C LEU A 25 -10.26 -11.19 19.77
N ASP A 26 -11.32 -10.99 19.00
CA ASP A 26 -11.47 -9.87 18.08
C ASP A 26 -11.45 -8.51 18.79
N GLN A 27 -11.99 -8.41 20.01
CA GLN A 27 -11.94 -7.18 20.82
C GLN A 27 -10.58 -6.95 21.48
N ARG A 28 -9.74 -7.99 21.60
CA ARG A 28 -8.41 -7.89 22.21
C ARG A 28 -7.33 -7.38 21.25
N VAL A 29 -7.54 -7.53 19.93
CA VAL A 29 -6.63 -6.99 18.91
C VAL A 29 -7.15 -5.63 18.45
N ARG A 30 -6.88 -4.59 19.25
CA ARG A 30 -7.21 -3.20 18.90
C ARG A 30 -6.15 -2.64 17.97
N LEU A 31 -6.55 -1.83 16.99
CA LEU A 31 -5.63 -1.10 16.13
C LEU A 31 -5.26 0.21 16.83
N ASP A 32 -4.07 0.26 17.43
CA ASP A 32 -3.54 1.43 18.12
C ASP A 32 -2.52 2.18 17.25
N PRO A 33 -2.72 3.49 16.98
CA PRO A 33 -1.81 4.28 16.15
C PRO A 33 -0.36 4.32 16.65
N ASP A 34 -0.15 4.47 17.96
CA ASP A 34 1.19 4.54 18.55
C ASP A 34 1.88 3.19 18.49
N GLU A 35 1.15 2.11 18.75
CA GLU A 35 1.67 0.76 18.61
C GLU A 35 2.10 0.49 17.15
N LEU A 36 1.28 0.88 16.17
CA LEU A 36 1.58 0.72 14.75
C LEU A 36 2.84 1.50 14.32
N VAL A 37 2.97 2.74 14.78
CA VAL A 37 4.14 3.58 14.49
C VAL A 37 5.39 3.00 15.15
N SER A 38 5.30 2.59 16.41
CA SER A 38 6.42 1.98 17.15
C SER A 38 6.91 0.68 16.49
N CYS A 39 6.00 -0.14 15.94
CA CYS A 39 6.34 -1.37 15.22
C CYS A 39 7.15 -1.13 13.93
N VAL A 40 7.04 0.07 13.33
CA VAL A 40 7.84 0.44 12.15
C VAL A 40 9.21 0.98 12.56
N GLY A 41 9.38 1.37 13.84
CA GLY A 41 10.68 1.73 14.42
C GLY A 41 11.25 3.06 13.89
N ALA A 42 10.40 3.99 13.46
CA ALA A 42 10.83 5.21 12.79
C ALA A 42 10.60 6.47 13.62
N ALA A 43 11.61 7.34 13.66
CA ALA A 43 11.49 8.69 14.23
C ALA A 43 10.88 9.69 13.24
N ASP A 44 11.10 9.49 11.94
CA ASP A 44 10.63 10.41 10.89
C ASP A 44 9.88 9.65 9.79
N LEU A 45 8.56 9.83 9.77
CA LEU A 45 7.65 9.34 8.73
C LEU A 45 7.31 10.44 7.71
N GLY A 46 8.05 11.55 7.71
CA GLY A 46 7.84 12.72 6.89
C GLY A 46 6.64 13.57 7.31
N ASP A 47 6.53 14.74 6.68
CA ASP A 47 5.63 15.82 7.10
C ASP A 47 4.13 15.62 6.74
N GLY A 48 3.29 16.47 7.34
CA GLY A 48 1.85 16.62 7.09
C GLY A 48 0.96 15.84 8.05
N ASP A 49 -0.36 16.00 7.92
CA ASP A 49 -1.37 15.46 8.86
C ASP A 49 -1.68 13.96 8.68
N TRP A 50 -0.65 13.16 8.35
CA TRP A 50 -0.80 11.71 8.22
C TRP A 50 -1.16 11.06 9.56
N ARG A 51 -0.65 11.61 10.68
CA ARG A 51 -0.89 11.11 12.03
C ARG A 51 -2.36 11.22 12.40
N ASP A 52 -2.96 12.39 12.27
CA ASP A 52 -4.38 12.62 12.53
C ASP A 52 -5.29 11.77 11.64
N ARG A 53 -4.89 11.55 10.37
CA ARG A 53 -5.62 10.67 9.45
C ARG A 53 -5.52 9.20 9.86
N LEU A 54 -4.37 8.74 10.34
CA LEU A 54 -4.18 7.39 10.89
C LEU A 54 -5.04 7.18 12.13
N GLU A 55 -5.05 8.14 13.05
CA GLU A 55 -5.85 8.06 14.28
C GLU A 55 -7.33 7.93 13.97
N ARG A 56 -7.87 8.80 13.11
CA ARG A 56 -9.27 8.73 12.66
C ARG A 56 -9.58 7.41 11.96
N LEU A 57 -8.68 6.89 11.13
CA LEU A 57 -8.85 5.59 10.48
C LEU A 57 -8.87 4.45 11.50
N CYS A 58 -7.97 4.45 12.49
CA CYS A 58 -7.96 3.44 13.55
C CYS A 58 -9.26 3.48 14.38
N VAL A 59 -9.78 4.67 14.72
CA VAL A 59 -11.09 4.81 15.37
C VAL A 59 -12.19 4.17 14.52
N ALA A 60 -12.29 4.55 13.24
CA ALA A 60 -13.29 4.00 12.32
C ALA A 60 -13.19 2.47 12.16
N LEU A 61 -11.97 1.93 12.05
CA LEU A 61 -11.75 0.49 11.93
C LEU A 61 -12.10 -0.28 13.21
N ASN A 62 -11.83 0.31 14.37
CA ASN A 62 -12.13 -0.30 15.66
C ASN A 62 -13.62 -0.26 16.00
N GLU A 63 -14.30 0.84 15.70
CA GLU A 63 -15.65 1.13 16.21
C GLU A 63 -16.76 0.94 15.16
N GLN A 64 -16.48 1.24 13.89
CA GLN A 64 -17.51 1.32 12.85
C GLN A 64 -17.43 0.17 11.83
N ALA A 65 -16.22 -0.32 11.54
CA ALA A 65 -16.00 -1.30 10.46
C ALA A 65 -16.47 -2.73 10.78
N ARG A 66 -16.85 -3.03 12.03
CA ARG A 66 -17.36 -4.34 12.49
C ARG A 66 -16.46 -5.51 12.04
N LEU A 67 -15.14 -5.32 12.17
CA LEU A 67 -14.15 -6.30 11.73
C LEU A 67 -14.14 -7.54 12.63
N ASN A 68 -14.13 -8.71 12.00
CA ASN A 68 -13.78 -9.97 12.67
C ASN A 68 -12.25 -10.07 12.85
N LEU A 69 -11.79 -11.10 13.56
CA LEU A 69 -10.36 -11.29 13.86
C LEU A 69 -9.49 -11.27 12.59
N VAL A 70 -9.87 -12.00 11.54
CA VAL A 70 -9.13 -12.01 10.27
C VAL A 70 -9.09 -10.62 9.62
N GLY A 71 -10.21 -9.90 9.66
CA GLY A 71 -10.30 -8.52 9.17
C GLY A 71 -9.38 -7.58 9.93
N ARG A 72 -9.28 -7.72 11.27
CA ARG A 72 -8.38 -6.91 12.11
C ARG A 72 -6.91 -7.21 11.82
N LEU A 73 -6.54 -8.48 11.68
CA LEU A 73 -5.17 -8.86 11.32
C LEU A 73 -4.78 -8.35 9.93
N SER A 74 -5.70 -8.46 8.96
CA SER A 74 -5.51 -7.94 7.61
C SER A 74 -5.34 -6.41 7.61
N ALA A 75 -6.22 -5.69 8.31
CA ALA A 75 -6.13 -4.24 8.46
C ALA A 75 -4.81 -3.82 9.12
N ARG A 76 -4.41 -4.49 10.22
CA ARG A 76 -3.11 -4.25 10.88
C ARG A 76 -1.95 -4.42 9.91
N SER A 77 -1.91 -5.53 9.18
CA SER A 77 -0.85 -5.81 8.20
C SER A 77 -0.79 -4.73 7.12
N HIS A 78 -1.95 -4.32 6.60
CA HIS A 78 -2.05 -3.28 5.58
C HIS A 78 -1.58 -1.92 6.09
N LEU A 79 -1.98 -1.50 7.30
CA LEU A 79 -1.53 -0.25 7.92
C LEU A 79 -0.01 -0.24 8.14
N LEU A 80 0.57 -1.35 8.63
CA LEU A 80 2.01 -1.47 8.78
C LEU A 80 2.74 -1.38 7.44
N GLN A 81 2.20 -1.97 6.38
CA GLN A 81 2.78 -1.85 5.03
C GLN A 81 2.74 -0.39 4.55
N LEU A 82 1.62 0.30 4.71
CA LEU A 82 1.50 1.72 4.32
C LEU A 82 2.50 2.61 5.09
N LEU A 83 2.66 2.38 6.39
CA LEU A 83 3.63 3.12 7.22
C LEU A 83 5.08 2.84 6.79
N ARG A 84 5.43 1.59 6.47
CA ARG A 84 6.75 1.23 5.94
C ARG A 84 7.03 1.86 4.58
N ASN A 85 6.03 1.91 3.69
CA ASN A 85 6.14 2.57 2.40
C ASN A 85 6.37 4.07 2.59
N ARG A 86 5.63 4.68 3.52
CA ARG A 86 5.79 6.09 3.87
C ARG A 86 7.20 6.39 4.40
N LEU A 87 7.72 5.57 5.32
CA LEU A 87 9.10 5.67 5.78
C LEU A 87 10.10 5.59 4.62
N THR A 88 9.90 4.63 3.72
CA THR A 88 10.78 4.44 2.56
C THR A 88 10.78 5.68 1.66
N LEU A 89 9.62 6.28 1.41
CA LEU A 89 9.51 7.51 0.63
C LEU A 89 10.11 8.73 1.34
N ALA A 90 9.92 8.85 2.66
CA ALA A 90 10.53 9.92 3.46
C ALA A 90 12.06 9.84 3.42
N GLN A 91 12.61 8.64 3.62
CA GLN A 91 14.05 8.38 3.51
C GLN A 91 14.60 8.66 2.11
N ALA A 92 13.89 8.24 1.06
CA ALA A 92 14.31 8.52 -0.31
C ALA A 92 14.41 10.02 -0.60
N ARG A 93 13.40 10.80 -0.16
CA ARG A 93 13.40 12.26 -0.32
C ARG A 93 14.48 12.97 0.51
N ALA A 94 14.76 12.47 1.71
CA ALA A 94 15.83 13.01 2.55
C ALA A 94 17.22 12.72 1.97
N GLN A 95 17.40 11.55 1.34
CA GLN A 95 18.65 11.16 0.70
C GLN A 95 18.89 11.90 -0.62
N ASP A 96 17.83 12.17 -1.39
CA ASP A 96 17.89 12.83 -2.69
C ASP A 96 16.83 13.96 -2.77
N PRO A 97 17.21 15.19 -2.38
CA PRO A 97 16.33 16.35 -2.48
C PRO A 97 15.86 16.67 -3.91
N GLN A 98 16.54 16.16 -4.95
CA GLN A 98 16.12 16.39 -6.34
C GLN A 98 14.80 15.70 -6.66
N ILE A 99 14.43 14.65 -5.93
CA ILE A 99 13.12 13.97 -6.05
C ILE A 99 11.97 14.96 -5.88
N SER A 100 12.10 15.91 -4.93
CA SER A 100 11.09 16.94 -4.67
C SER A 100 11.19 18.14 -5.62
N ALA A 101 12.33 18.31 -6.29
CA ALA A 101 12.55 19.40 -7.24
C ALA A 101 12.05 19.09 -8.67
N GLY A 102 11.79 17.81 -8.97
CA GLY A 102 11.29 17.38 -10.26
C GLY A 102 9.90 17.95 -10.58
N SER A 103 9.76 18.60 -11.74
CA SER A 103 8.46 19.04 -12.26
C SER A 103 7.80 17.94 -13.08
N ILE A 104 6.52 17.66 -12.81
CA ILE A 104 5.70 16.73 -13.60
C ILE A 104 4.96 17.54 -14.66
N ALA A 105 5.46 17.52 -15.90
CA ALA A 105 4.82 18.19 -17.02
C ALA A 105 3.66 17.35 -17.58
N ALA A 106 2.50 17.98 -17.77
CA ALA A 106 1.30 17.40 -18.39
C ALA A 106 0.86 16.02 -17.83
N PRO A 107 0.52 15.92 -16.53
CA PRO A 107 0.07 14.66 -15.95
C PRO A 107 -1.29 14.23 -16.51
N LEU A 108 -1.42 12.94 -16.82
CA LEU A 108 -2.68 12.30 -17.22
C LEU A 108 -3.29 11.55 -16.05
N PHE A 109 -4.56 11.83 -15.73
CA PHE A 109 -5.30 11.15 -14.67
C PHE A 109 -6.47 10.35 -15.25
N ILE A 110 -6.51 9.06 -14.92
CA ILE A 110 -7.66 8.21 -15.22
C ILE A 110 -8.60 8.26 -14.02
N THR A 111 -9.80 8.77 -14.21
CA THR A 111 -10.84 8.82 -13.18
C THR A 111 -12.11 8.13 -13.67
N GLY A 112 -12.96 7.68 -12.76
CA GLY A 112 -14.20 7.00 -13.10
C GLY A 112 -14.68 6.07 -11.99
N LEU A 113 -15.93 5.61 -12.11
CA LEU A 113 -16.50 4.65 -11.17
C LEU A 113 -15.79 3.29 -11.30
N PRO A 114 -15.75 2.48 -10.22
CA PRO A 114 -15.26 1.11 -10.33
C PRO A 114 -16.04 0.36 -11.42
N ARG A 115 -15.33 -0.48 -12.20
CA ARG A 115 -15.90 -1.32 -13.28
C ARG A 115 -16.31 -0.57 -14.56
N THR A 116 -15.77 0.62 -14.82
CA THR A 116 -15.97 1.39 -16.06
C THR A 116 -14.88 1.20 -17.12
N GLY A 117 -14.04 0.16 -16.97
CA GLY A 117 -12.94 -0.10 -17.90
C GLY A 117 -11.68 0.74 -17.66
N SER A 118 -11.58 1.48 -16.55
CA SER A 118 -10.38 2.25 -16.19
C SER A 118 -9.10 1.41 -16.14
N THR A 119 -9.19 0.13 -15.73
CA THR A 119 -8.05 -0.81 -15.77
C THR A 119 -7.60 -1.13 -17.21
N LEU A 120 -8.54 -1.30 -18.15
CA LEU A 120 -8.22 -1.53 -19.56
C LEU A 120 -7.55 -0.29 -20.15
N LEU A 121 -8.14 0.89 -19.90
CA LEU A 121 -7.59 2.17 -20.37
C LEU A 121 -6.17 2.40 -19.81
N HIS A 122 -5.94 2.15 -18.52
CA HIS A 122 -4.62 2.22 -17.91
C HIS A 122 -3.62 1.29 -18.60
N GLY A 123 -4.03 0.04 -18.90
CA GLY A 123 -3.18 -0.94 -19.58
C GLY A 123 -2.85 -0.57 -21.03
N LEU A 124 -3.76 0.12 -21.74
CA LEU A 124 -3.51 0.62 -23.10
C LEU A 124 -2.54 1.80 -23.08
N LEU A 125 -2.77 2.78 -22.20
CA LEU A 125 -1.90 3.95 -22.06
C LEU A 125 -0.49 3.56 -21.60
N SER A 126 -0.35 2.51 -20.78
CA SER A 126 0.95 2.03 -20.33
C SER A 126 1.81 1.39 -21.42
N GLN A 127 1.27 1.16 -22.63
CA GLN A 127 2.06 0.65 -23.76
C GLN A 127 2.81 1.76 -24.50
N ASP A 128 2.46 3.04 -24.29
CA ASP A 128 3.13 4.16 -24.92
C ASP A 128 4.47 4.45 -24.21
N PRO A 129 5.62 4.33 -24.90
CA PRO A 129 6.93 4.64 -24.31
C PRO A 129 7.09 6.10 -23.88
N ALA A 130 6.29 7.01 -24.43
CA ALA A 130 6.29 8.43 -24.03
C ALA A 130 5.59 8.65 -22.68
N LEU A 131 4.84 7.68 -22.16
CA LEU A 131 4.11 7.78 -20.90
C LEU A 131 4.79 7.03 -19.75
N ALA A 132 5.22 7.77 -18.73
CA ALA A 132 5.72 7.21 -17.49
C ALA A 132 4.57 6.71 -16.60
N THR A 133 4.12 5.47 -16.82
CA THR A 133 3.04 4.86 -16.01
C THR A 133 3.59 4.10 -14.80
N PRO A 134 3.11 4.31 -13.57
CA PRO A 134 3.59 3.55 -12.40
C PRO A 134 3.17 2.07 -12.49
N LEU A 135 4.11 1.16 -12.21
CA LEU A 135 3.81 -0.26 -12.15
C LEU A 135 3.14 -0.61 -10.81
N THR A 136 2.26 -1.60 -10.80
CA THR A 136 1.55 -2.03 -9.58
C THR A 136 2.52 -2.32 -8.43
N TRP A 137 3.65 -2.97 -8.71
CA TRP A 137 4.63 -3.27 -7.67
C TRP A 137 5.35 -2.01 -7.15
N GLU A 138 5.63 -1.02 -8.01
CA GLU A 138 6.26 0.26 -7.62
C GLU A 138 5.35 1.03 -6.65
N VAL A 139 4.03 0.96 -6.88
CA VAL A 139 3.03 1.59 -6.00
C VAL A 139 2.87 0.82 -4.69
N MET A 140 2.84 -0.51 -4.76
CA MET A 140 2.66 -1.35 -3.58
C MET A 140 3.89 -1.37 -2.66
N LEU A 141 5.09 -1.25 -3.24
CA LEU A 141 6.38 -1.34 -2.59
C LEU A 141 7.33 -0.34 -3.27
N PRO A 142 7.40 0.91 -2.79
CA PRO A 142 8.23 1.93 -3.41
C PRO A 142 9.70 1.53 -3.35
N PRO A 143 10.46 1.70 -4.45
CA PRO A 143 11.88 1.39 -4.46
C PRO A 143 12.64 2.31 -3.50
N ARG A 144 13.70 1.76 -2.88
CA ARG A 144 14.53 2.51 -1.92
C ARG A 144 15.46 3.54 -2.55
N ARG A 145 15.67 3.50 -3.88
CA ARG A 145 16.59 4.40 -4.62
C ARG A 145 16.01 4.81 -5.97
N SER A 146 16.27 6.05 -6.37
CA SER A 146 16.18 6.53 -7.75
C SER A 146 17.24 5.78 -8.58
N GLY A 147 16.84 5.12 -9.68
CA GLY A 147 17.76 4.35 -10.53
C GLY A 147 17.32 2.92 -10.91
N PHE A 148 16.08 2.51 -10.60
CA PHE A 148 15.53 1.30 -11.22
C PHE A 148 15.38 1.52 -12.72
N SER A 149 16.12 0.74 -13.52
CA SER A 149 15.93 0.71 -14.96
C SER A 149 14.59 0.05 -15.27
N ARG A 150 13.76 0.73 -16.06
CA ARG A 150 12.48 0.23 -16.56
C ARG A 150 12.65 -0.63 -17.82
N ASP A 151 13.89 -1.00 -18.15
CA ASP A 151 14.22 -1.81 -19.31
C ASP A 151 13.58 -3.22 -19.19
N PRO A 152 12.70 -3.62 -20.13
CA PRO A 152 12.07 -4.94 -20.12
C PRO A 152 13.06 -6.11 -20.28
N ASN A 153 14.30 -5.84 -20.68
CA ASN A 153 15.40 -6.81 -20.72
C ASN A 153 16.34 -6.75 -19.51
N ALA A 154 16.19 -5.76 -18.63
CA ALA A 154 16.94 -5.71 -17.39
C ALA A 154 16.40 -6.76 -16.43
N THR A 155 17.06 -7.92 -16.42
CA THR A 155 16.94 -8.87 -15.32
C THR A 155 17.16 -8.08 -14.02
N ASN A 156 16.22 -8.16 -13.09
CA ASN A 156 16.25 -7.50 -11.76
C ASN A 156 17.49 -7.91 -10.96
N VAL A 157 18.64 -7.36 -11.31
CA VAL A 157 19.89 -7.49 -10.59
C VAL A 157 20.30 -6.08 -10.25
N ALA A 158 20.11 -5.70 -8.99
CA ALA A 158 20.70 -4.50 -8.43
C ALA A 158 22.22 -4.57 -8.70
N ARG A 159 22.70 -3.82 -9.70
CA ARG A 159 24.13 -3.63 -9.91
C ARG A 159 24.61 -2.65 -8.85
N PRO A 160 25.54 -3.02 -7.95
CA PRO A 160 26.22 -2.05 -7.12
C PRO A 160 27.03 -1.15 -8.06
N GLN A 161 26.70 0.14 -8.07
CA GLN A 161 27.55 1.18 -8.65
C GLN A 161 28.83 1.22 -7.80
N VAL A 162 29.92 0.66 -8.32
CA VAL A 162 31.26 0.85 -7.76
C VAL A 162 31.69 2.26 -8.16
N GLY A 163 31.86 3.13 -7.16
CA GLY A 163 32.39 4.48 -7.35
C GLY A 163 33.82 4.45 -7.88
N GLY A 164 34.12 5.39 -8.77
CA GLY A 164 35.48 5.81 -9.12
C GLY A 164 36.01 6.88 -8.17
#